data_AF-A0A1F1E396-F1
#
_entry.id   AF-A0A1F1E396-F1
#
_cell.length_a   1.000
_cell.length_b   1.000
_cell.length_c   1.000
_cell.angle_alpha   90.00
_cell.angle_beta   90.00
_cell.angle_gamma   90.00
#
_symmetry.space_group_name_H-M   'P 1'
#
loop_
_entity.id
_entity.type
_entity.pdbx_description
1 polymer ?
#
loop_
_entity_poly.entity_id
_entity_poly.type
_entity_poly.pdbx_seq_one_letter_code
_entity_poly.pdbx_strand_id
1 'polypeptide(L)'
;MSQSRRTNRNEVPESEISPLGLGKAPVKDPLKQFGGMVVASSLTMELLTLVLALPLLYKLYDGTLWTPFNYSVVIGLAVLLLVSFAFMNKPWIVNAMIALHVLAIILGFMIHWSIAAIFIIFGLLWLMASYMRGIIVERMKRGYLTTQHLNASQPRQ
;
A
#
# COMPACT_ATOMS: atom_id res chain seq x y z
N MET A 1 14.88 31.89 35.40
CA MET A 1 13.87 32.17 34.36
C MET A 1 13.92 31.01 33.37
N SER A 2 13.29 29.88 33.72
CA SER A 2 13.28 28.64 32.92
C SER A 2 12.20 28.80 31.85
N GLN A 3 12.59 29.16 30.63
CA GLN A 3 11.66 29.14 29.51
C GLN A 3 11.33 27.68 29.21
N SER A 4 10.12 27.28 29.60
CA SER A 4 9.41 26.12 29.09
C SER A 4 9.40 26.19 27.56
N ARG A 5 10.42 25.60 26.92
CA ARG A 5 10.47 25.31 25.49
C ARG A 5 9.24 24.44 25.21
N ARG A 6 8.17 25.07 24.74
CA ARG A 6 7.03 24.36 24.15
C ARG A 6 7.61 23.57 23.00
N THR A 7 7.90 22.29 23.21
CA THR A 7 8.33 21.38 22.17
C THR A 7 7.15 21.27 21.21
N ASN A 8 7.20 22.04 20.14
CA ASN A 8 6.31 21.89 19.02
C ASN A 8 6.54 20.45 18.51
N ARG A 9 5.60 19.53 18.78
CA ARG A 9 5.73 18.09 18.46
C ARG A 9 5.97 17.80 16.97
N ASN A 10 5.89 18.84 16.13
CA ASN A 10 6.03 18.78 14.69
C ASN A 10 7.41 19.24 14.19
N GLU A 11 8.30 19.71 15.07
CA GLU A 11 9.66 20.08 14.70
C GLU A 11 10.58 18.85 14.78
N VAL A 12 11.21 18.52 13.65
CA VAL A 12 12.20 17.43 13.57
C VAL A 12 13.40 17.83 14.44
N PRO A 13 13.82 16.99 15.41
CA PRO A 13 14.98 17.28 16.26
C PRO A 13 16.21 17.55 15.39
N GLU A 14 17.02 18.54 15.75
CA GLU A 14 18.21 18.94 14.96
C GLU A 14 19.19 17.78 14.75
N SER A 15 19.27 16.84 15.70
CA SER A 15 20.05 15.60 15.59
C SER A 15 19.50 14.57 14.59
N GLU A 16 18.23 14.66 14.22
CA GLU A 16 17.57 13.77 13.26
C GLU A 16 17.46 14.38 11.85
N ILE A 17 17.89 15.63 11.69
CA ILE A 17 17.96 16.28 10.38
C ILE A 17 19.16 15.69 9.63
N SER A 18 18.96 15.43 8.34
CA SER A 18 20.02 15.02 7.44
C SER A 18 21.25 15.95 7.53
N PRO A 19 22.48 15.44 7.38
CA PRO A 19 23.69 16.28 7.35
C PRO A 19 23.69 17.28 6.18
N LEU A 20 22.82 17.07 5.19
CA LEU A 20 22.59 18.00 4.08
C LEU A 20 21.53 19.08 4.40
N GLY A 21 20.99 19.10 5.61
CA GLY A 21 19.89 19.97 6.04
C GLY A 21 18.51 19.49 5.58
N LEU A 22 17.48 20.29 5.86
CA LEU A 22 16.14 20.06 5.33
C LEU A 22 16.16 20.24 3.81
N GLY A 23 16.05 19.13 3.09
CA GLY A 23 15.99 19.12 1.65
C GLY A 23 14.72 19.79 1.11
N LYS A 24 14.80 20.32 -0.13
CA LYS A 24 13.63 20.91 -0.80
C LYS A 24 12.66 19.84 -1.29
N ALA A 25 11.55 20.26 -1.91
CA ALA A 25 10.65 19.33 -2.58
C ALA A 25 11.43 18.47 -3.61
N PRO A 26 11.34 17.13 -3.57
CA PRO A 26 12.06 16.26 -4.50
C PRO A 26 11.69 16.57 -5.96
N VAL A 27 12.67 16.56 -6.86
CA VAL A 27 12.44 16.72 -8.32
C VAL A 27 11.55 15.60 -8.87
N LYS A 28 11.68 14.38 -8.33
CA LYS A 28 10.79 13.24 -8.59
C LYS A 28 10.18 12.80 -7.26
N ASP A 29 8.86 12.90 -7.14
CA ASP A 29 8.14 12.53 -5.92
C ASP A 29 8.07 10.99 -5.77
N PRO A 30 8.72 10.40 -4.75
CA PRO A 30 8.68 8.97 -4.51
C PRO A 30 7.27 8.46 -4.16
N LEU A 31 6.40 9.29 -3.59
CA LEU A 31 5.03 8.88 -3.25
C LEU A 31 4.17 8.68 -4.50
N LYS A 32 4.43 9.46 -5.56
CA LYS A 32 3.79 9.25 -6.87
C LYS A 32 4.24 7.96 -7.54
N GLN A 33 5.53 7.62 -7.43
CA GLN A 33 6.04 6.33 -7.90
C GLN A 33 5.45 5.16 -7.10
N PHE A 34 5.30 5.32 -5.80
CA PHE A 34 4.65 4.31 -4.95
C PHE A 34 3.21 4.03 -5.38
N GLY A 35 2.39 5.08 -5.59
CA GLY A 35 1.01 4.92 -6.08
C GLY A 35 0.93 4.35 -7.50
N GLY A 36 1.77 4.83 -8.42
CA GLY A 36 1.72 4.40 -9.82
C GLY A 36 2.29 3.00 -10.09
N MET A 37 3.38 2.62 -9.42
CA MET A 37 4.06 1.35 -9.68
C MET A 37 3.69 0.30 -8.64
N VAL A 38 3.90 0.57 -7.35
CA VAL A 38 3.73 -0.44 -6.30
C VAL A 38 2.26 -0.78 -6.09
N VAL A 39 1.40 0.22 -5.93
CA VAL A 39 -0.05 0.01 -5.70
C VAL A 39 -0.71 -0.61 -6.95
N ALA A 40 -0.42 -0.08 -8.15
CA ALA A 40 -1.03 -0.60 -9.38
C ALA A 40 -0.59 -2.04 -9.71
N SER A 41 0.71 -2.37 -9.58
CA SER A 41 1.20 -3.73 -9.83
C SER A 41 0.66 -4.72 -8.79
N SER A 42 0.58 -4.32 -7.51
CA SER A 42 0.01 -5.16 -6.45
C SER A 42 -1.47 -5.44 -6.71
N LEU A 43 -2.27 -4.41 -7.04
CA LEU A 43 -3.68 -4.58 -7.40
C LEU A 43 -3.87 -5.46 -8.64
N THR A 44 -3.00 -5.32 -9.64
CA THR A 44 -3.06 -6.12 -10.87
C THR A 44 -2.79 -7.59 -10.57
N MET A 45 -1.73 -7.88 -9.79
CA MET A 45 -1.40 -9.25 -9.40
C MET A 45 -2.48 -9.87 -8.52
N GLU A 46 -3.06 -9.09 -7.60
CA GLU A 46 -4.12 -9.56 -6.72
C GLU A 46 -5.39 -9.90 -7.51
N LEU A 47 -5.83 -8.98 -8.39
CA LEU A 47 -6.97 -9.20 -9.26
C LEU A 47 -6.77 -10.43 -10.15
N LEU A 48 -5.60 -10.56 -10.78
CA LEU A 48 -5.29 -11.71 -11.61
C LEU A 48 -5.31 -13.02 -10.80
N THR A 49 -4.78 -13.01 -9.58
CA THR A 49 -4.82 -14.17 -8.68
C THR A 49 -6.25 -14.56 -8.33
N LEU A 50 -7.14 -13.59 -8.08
CA LEU A 50 -8.55 -13.87 -7.80
C LEU A 50 -9.32 -14.36 -9.03
N VAL A 51 -9.04 -13.81 -10.21
CA VAL A 51 -9.62 -14.32 -11.46
C VAL A 51 -9.21 -15.77 -11.68
N LEU A 52 -7.95 -16.12 -11.39
CA LEU A 52 -7.45 -17.50 -11.45
C LEU A 52 -7.98 -18.39 -10.31
N ALA A 53 -8.50 -17.82 -9.22
CA ALA A 53 -9.16 -18.59 -8.17
C ALA A 53 -10.54 -19.12 -8.60
N LEU A 54 -11.20 -18.50 -9.60
CA LEU A 54 -12.48 -19.00 -10.13
C LEU A 54 -12.36 -20.40 -10.78
N PRO A 55 -11.46 -20.65 -11.76
CA PRO A 55 -11.29 -21.99 -12.31
C PRO A 55 -10.79 -22.98 -11.26
N LEU A 56 -10.07 -22.53 -10.22
CA LEU A 56 -9.72 -23.35 -9.07
C LEU A 56 -10.97 -23.84 -8.32
N LEU A 57 -11.95 -22.97 -8.04
CA LEU A 57 -13.22 -23.38 -7.40
C LEU A 57 -14.00 -24.39 -8.26
N TYR A 58 -13.93 -24.26 -9.59
CA TYR A 58 -14.60 -25.19 -10.50
C TYR A 58 -13.91 -26.56 -10.60
N LYS A 59 -12.57 -26.58 -10.53
CA LYS A 59 -11.79 -27.82 -10.73
C LYS A 59 -11.52 -28.58 -9.44
N LEU A 60 -11.53 -27.91 -8.29
CA LEU A 60 -11.23 -28.54 -7.01
C LEU A 60 -12.41 -29.38 -6.52
N TYR A 61 -12.12 -30.57 -5.96
CA TYR A 61 -13.13 -31.50 -5.42
C TYR A 61 -14.30 -31.75 -6.38
N ASP A 62 -14.01 -31.98 -7.66
CA ASP A 62 -14.99 -32.22 -8.72
C ASP A 62 -16.08 -31.14 -8.84
N GLY A 63 -15.75 -29.89 -8.49
CA GLY A 63 -16.63 -28.74 -8.63
C GLY A 63 -17.63 -28.54 -7.49
N THR A 64 -17.50 -29.26 -6.38
CA THR A 64 -18.34 -29.07 -5.18
C THR A 64 -18.28 -27.66 -4.60
N LEU A 65 -17.17 -26.94 -4.82
CA LEU A 65 -16.99 -25.55 -4.40
C LEU A 65 -17.63 -24.54 -5.36
N TRP A 66 -18.12 -24.96 -6.53
CA TRP A 66 -18.77 -24.11 -7.53
C TRP A 66 -20.23 -23.80 -7.18
N THR A 67 -20.43 -23.14 -6.03
CA THR A 67 -21.75 -22.73 -5.58
C THR A 67 -22.02 -21.26 -5.92
N PRO A 68 -23.30 -20.86 -6.11
CA PRO A 68 -23.68 -19.46 -6.33
C PRO A 68 -23.12 -18.48 -5.32
N PHE A 69 -23.06 -18.89 -4.06
CA PHE A 69 -22.48 -18.09 -3.00
C PHE A 69 -20.96 -17.91 -3.17
N ASN A 70 -20.21 -18.99 -3.40
CA ASN A 70 -18.75 -18.94 -3.46
C ASN A 70 -18.23 -18.10 -4.63
N TYR A 71 -18.70 -18.37 -5.85
CA TYR A 71 -18.20 -17.62 -7.01
C TYR A 71 -18.68 -16.17 -6.99
N SER A 72 -19.87 -15.87 -6.43
CA SER A 72 -20.37 -14.48 -6.36
C SER A 72 -19.54 -13.64 -5.38
N VAL A 73 -19.10 -14.21 -4.25
CA VAL A 73 -18.19 -13.54 -3.33
C VAL A 73 -16.84 -13.26 -4.01
N VAL A 74 -16.25 -14.24 -4.68
CA VAL A 74 -14.95 -14.05 -5.38
C VAL A 74 -15.06 -13.00 -6.49
N ILE A 75 -16.13 -13.04 -7.30
CA ILE A 75 -16.39 -12.03 -8.34
C ILE A 75 -16.61 -10.65 -7.70
N GLY A 76 -17.37 -10.57 -6.60
CA GLY A 76 -17.60 -9.33 -5.88
C GLY A 76 -16.31 -8.70 -5.38
N LEU A 77 -15.41 -9.51 -4.80
CA LEU A 77 -14.09 -9.06 -4.37
C LEU A 77 -13.22 -8.61 -5.55
N ALA A 78 -13.23 -9.35 -6.66
CA ALA A 78 -12.51 -8.97 -7.88
C ALA A 78 -13.01 -7.62 -8.44
N VAL A 79 -14.33 -7.38 -8.42
CA VAL A 79 -14.91 -6.09 -8.83
C VAL A 79 -14.50 -4.96 -7.87
N LEU A 80 -14.47 -5.21 -6.56
CA LEU A 80 -14.00 -4.23 -5.57
C LEU A 80 -12.53 -3.86 -5.80
N LEU A 81 -11.67 -4.84 -6.11
CA LEU A 81 -10.28 -4.58 -6.48
C LEU A 81 -10.18 -3.77 -7.78
N LEU A 82 -11.01 -4.10 -8.78
CA LEU A 82 -11.05 -3.38 -10.05
C LEU A 82 -11.45 -1.91 -9.86
N VAL A 83 -12.51 -1.65 -9.08
CA VAL A 83 -12.94 -0.28 -8.74
C VAL A 83 -11.85 0.49 -8.02
N SER A 84 -11.06 -0.20 -7.19
CA SER A 84 -9.99 0.42 -6.42
C SER A 84 -8.84 0.98 -7.26
N PHE A 85 -8.66 0.55 -8.51
CA PHE A 85 -7.72 1.18 -9.44
C PHE A 85 -8.02 2.67 -9.63
N ALA A 86 -9.29 3.07 -9.65
CA ALA A 86 -9.67 4.48 -9.78
C ALA A 86 -9.16 5.34 -8.60
N PHE A 87 -8.88 4.72 -7.46
CA PHE A 87 -8.47 5.38 -6.22
C PHE A 87 -6.98 5.16 -5.88
N MET A 88 -6.18 4.57 -6.77
CA MET A 88 -4.78 4.20 -6.52
C MET A 88 -3.87 5.38 -6.08
N ASN A 89 -4.20 6.61 -6.50
CA ASN A 89 -3.42 7.81 -6.17
C ASN A 89 -3.82 8.46 -4.84
N LYS A 90 -4.82 7.91 -4.13
CA LYS A 90 -5.31 8.48 -2.88
C LYS A 90 -4.49 7.97 -1.69
N PRO A 91 -4.15 8.82 -0.71
CA PRO A 91 -3.30 8.44 0.42
C PRO A 91 -3.94 7.39 1.35
N TRP A 92 -5.27 7.26 1.32
CA TRP A 92 -6.02 6.34 2.16
C TRP A 92 -6.18 4.94 1.56
N ILE A 93 -5.82 4.74 0.28
CA ILE A 93 -6.11 3.49 -0.44
C ILE A 93 -5.44 2.28 0.22
N VAL A 94 -4.21 2.44 0.72
CA VAL A 94 -3.46 1.37 1.40
C VAL A 94 -4.19 0.90 2.66
N ASN A 95 -4.74 1.84 3.44
CA ASN A 95 -5.47 1.50 4.65
C ASN A 95 -6.81 0.84 4.32
N ALA A 96 -7.51 1.32 3.28
CA ALA A 96 -8.74 0.68 2.80
C ALA A 96 -8.48 -0.74 2.29
N MET A 97 -7.35 -0.98 1.62
CA MET A 97 -6.95 -2.31 1.18
C MET A 97 -6.71 -3.25 2.35
N ILE A 98 -6.01 -2.79 3.38
CA ILE A 98 -5.82 -3.59 4.61
C ILE A 98 -7.18 -3.95 5.23
N ALA A 99 -8.10 -3.01 5.33
CA ALA A 99 -9.44 -3.28 5.87
C ALA A 99 -10.23 -4.27 5.01
N LEU A 100 -10.18 -4.11 3.68
CA LEU A 100 -10.79 -5.03 2.72
C LEU A 100 -10.21 -6.44 2.87
N HIS A 101 -8.89 -6.56 3.09
CA HIS A 101 -8.23 -7.85 3.26
C HIS A 101 -8.66 -8.57 4.53
N VAL A 102 -8.83 -7.85 5.65
CA VAL A 102 -9.35 -8.46 6.87
C VAL A 102 -10.73 -9.06 6.64
N LEU A 103 -11.61 -8.34 5.93
CA LEU A 103 -12.93 -8.86 5.55
C LEU A 103 -12.83 -10.05 4.59
N ALA A 104 -11.97 -9.94 3.57
CA ALA A 104 -11.78 -10.97 2.56
C ALA A 104 -11.20 -12.28 3.13
N ILE A 105 -10.34 -12.21 4.14
CA ILE A 105 -9.83 -13.38 4.86
C ILE A 105 -10.97 -14.10 5.57
N ILE A 106 -11.84 -13.38 6.27
CA ILE A 106 -13.01 -13.95 6.97
C ILE A 106 -13.92 -14.66 5.97
N LEU A 107 -14.25 -14.00 4.87
CA LEU A 107 -15.07 -14.58 3.79
C LEU A 107 -14.35 -15.76 3.11
N GLY A 108 -13.04 -15.67 2.93
CA GLY A 108 -12.22 -16.72 2.33
C GLY A 108 -12.26 -18.01 3.15
N PHE A 109 -12.18 -17.92 4.48
CA PHE A 109 -12.28 -19.10 5.35
C PHE A 109 -13.65 -19.78 5.28
N MET A 110 -14.73 -19.03 5.02
CA MET A 110 -16.07 -19.60 4.83
C MET A 110 -16.20 -20.37 3.51
N ILE A 111 -15.41 -20.01 2.49
CA ILE A 111 -15.43 -20.64 1.16
C ILE A 111 -14.48 -21.83 1.13
N HIS A 112 -13.18 -21.57 1.31
CA HIS A 112 -12.12 -22.55 1.26
C HIS A 112 -10.80 -21.95 1.76
N TRP A 113 -9.99 -22.74 2.49
CA TRP A 113 -8.72 -22.27 3.08
C TRP A 113 -7.74 -21.69 2.05
N SER A 114 -7.76 -22.16 0.79
CA SER A 114 -6.89 -21.63 -0.27
C SER A 114 -7.22 -20.19 -0.64
N ILE A 115 -8.51 -19.80 -0.59
CA ILE A 115 -8.95 -18.43 -0.85
C ILE A 115 -8.48 -17.53 0.30
N ALA A 116 -8.65 -17.99 1.54
CA ALA A 116 -8.11 -17.28 2.71
C ALA A 116 -6.59 -17.09 2.61
N ALA A 117 -5.85 -18.12 2.18
CA ALA A 117 -4.40 -18.05 2.02
C ALA A 117 -3.96 -16.98 1.00
N ILE A 118 -4.66 -16.84 -0.12
CA ILE A 118 -4.41 -15.77 -1.11
C ILE A 118 -4.52 -14.39 -0.43
N PHE A 119 -5.61 -14.13 0.28
CA PHE A 119 -5.81 -12.85 0.96
C PHE A 119 -4.86 -12.64 2.15
N ILE A 120 -4.39 -13.69 2.82
CA ILE A 120 -3.35 -13.55 3.84
C ILE A 120 -2.05 -13.05 3.21
N ILE A 121 -1.62 -13.65 2.10
CA ILE A 121 -0.38 -13.27 1.40
C ILE A 121 -0.46 -11.82 0.90
N PHE A 122 -1.56 -11.45 0.23
CA PHE A 122 -1.75 -10.07 -0.22
C PHE A 122 -1.95 -9.10 0.94
N GLY A 123 -2.60 -9.51 2.03
CA GLY A 123 -2.73 -8.71 3.24
C GLY A 123 -1.37 -8.36 3.84
N LEU A 124 -0.45 -9.32 3.88
CA LEU A 124 0.95 -9.08 4.28
C LEU A 124 1.66 -8.13 3.31
N LEU A 125 1.44 -8.26 2.00
CA LEU A 125 1.97 -7.32 1.00
C LEU A 125 1.45 -5.89 1.23
N TRP A 126 0.17 -5.72 1.55
CA TRP A 126 -0.41 -4.41 1.86
C TRP A 126 0.11 -3.82 3.17
N LEU A 127 0.34 -4.65 4.20
CA LEU A 127 1.00 -4.24 5.43
C LEU A 127 2.43 -3.77 5.15
N MET A 128 3.19 -4.52 4.34
CA MET A 128 4.53 -4.13 3.91
C MET A 128 4.50 -2.82 3.10
N ALA A 129 3.55 -2.66 2.19
CA ALA A 129 3.35 -1.44 1.42
C ALA A 129 3.09 -0.24 2.33
N SER A 130 2.23 -0.40 3.35
CA SER A 130 1.97 0.63 4.36
C SER A 130 3.23 1.02 5.13
N TYR A 131 4.00 0.04 5.58
CA TYR A 131 5.27 0.24 6.28
C TYR A 131 6.28 1.02 5.41
N MET A 132 6.48 0.60 4.16
CA MET A 132 7.37 1.29 3.22
C MET A 132 6.95 2.74 2.97
N ARG A 133 5.65 2.98 2.80
CA ARG A 133 5.12 4.34 2.63
C ARG A 133 5.40 5.21 3.85
N GLY A 134 5.26 4.66 5.06
CA GLY A 134 5.61 5.33 6.31
C GLY A 134 7.07 5.76 6.35
N ILE A 135 7.98 4.86 6.00
CA ILE A 135 9.43 5.15 5.94
C ILE A 135 9.74 6.26 4.94
N ILE A 136 9.13 6.23 3.74
CA ILE A 136 9.39 7.25 2.71
C ILE A 136 8.98 8.63 3.23
N VAL A 137 7.79 8.73 3.83
CA VAL A 137 7.29 9.98 4.41
C VAL A 137 8.20 10.49 5.52
N GLU A 138 8.66 9.60 6.41
CA GLU A 138 9.56 9.95 7.51
C GLU A 138 10.93 10.44 7.00
N ARG A 139 11.51 9.75 6.01
CA ARG A 139 12.78 10.14 5.38
C ARG A 139 12.69 11.46 4.62
N MET A 140 11.56 11.72 3.96
CA MET A 140 11.30 13.00 3.29
C MET A 140 11.23 14.16 4.29
N LYS A 141 10.55 13.97 5.43
CA LYS A 141 10.45 14.98 6.49
C LYS A 141 11.81 15.34 7.09
N ARG A 142 12.70 14.35 7.22
CA ARG A 142 14.06 14.52 7.75
C ARG A 142 15.11 14.97 6.71
N GLY A 143 14.74 15.12 5.44
CA GLY A 143 15.64 15.60 4.38
C GLY A 143 16.71 14.59 3.93
N TYR A 144 16.47 13.28 4.12
CA TYR A 144 17.45 12.23 3.81
C TYR A 144 17.50 11.81 2.33
N LEU A 145 16.57 12.28 1.48
CA LEU A 145 16.58 11.87 0.08
C LEU A 145 17.59 12.72 -0.72
N THR A 146 18.49 12.05 -1.43
CA THR A 146 19.47 12.71 -2.33
C THR A 146 18.77 13.58 -3.38
N THR A 147 17.60 13.17 -3.86
CA THR A 147 16.77 13.91 -4.83
C THR A 147 16.23 15.24 -4.30
N GLN A 148 16.23 15.47 -2.99
CA GLN A 148 15.86 16.76 -2.38
C GLN A 148 17.01 17.79 -2.44
N HIS A 149 18.24 17.32 -2.70
CA HIS A 149 19.47 18.11 -2.66
C HIS A 149 20.16 18.26 -4.02
N LEU A 150 19.67 17.59 -5.07
CA LEU A 150 20.26 17.62 -6.42
C LEU A 150 20.41 19.03 -7.00
N ASN A 151 19.48 19.94 -6.69
CA ASN A 151 19.51 21.32 -7.20
C ASN A 151 20.14 22.32 -6.20
N ALA A 152 20.58 21.87 -5.03
CA ALA A 152 21.18 22.75 -4.02
C ALA A 152 22.65 23.08 -4.33
N SER A 153 23.33 22.24 -5.12
CA SER A 153 24.74 22.38 -5.49
C SER A 153 24.96 23.08 -6.85
N GLN A 154 23.91 23.38 -7.61
CA GLN A 154 24.04 24.12 -8.88
C GLN A 154 24.04 25.63 -8.60
N PRO A 155 25.07 26.40 -9.03
CA PRO A 155 25.03 27.85 -8.93
C PRO A 155 23.84 28.36 -9.73
N ARG A 156 23.08 29.32 -9.16
CA ARG A 156 21.96 29.97 -9.84
C ARG A 156 22.49 30.55 -11.16
N GLN A 157 22.08 29.97 -12.28
CA GLN A 157 22.11 30.61 -13.59
C GLN A 157 20.78 31.33 -13.80
#